data_AF-A0A926SLX3-F1
#
_entry.id   AF-A0A926SLX3-F1
#
_cell.length_a   1.000
_cell.length_b   1.000
_cell.length_c   1.000
_cell.angle_alpha   90.00
_cell.angle_beta   90.00
_cell.angle_gamma   90.00
#
_symmetry.space_group_name_H-M   'P 1'
#
loop_
_entity.id
_entity.type
_entity.pdbx_description
1 polymer ?
#
loop_
_entity_poly.entity_id
_entity_poly.type
_entity_poly.pdbx_seq_one_letter_code
_entity_poly.pdbx_strand_id
1 'polypeptide(L)'
;MSYFRTAVDQMTGYIPGEQPKPGTPIIKLNTNENPYPPSPQAIEALRQLDGEWLRRYPDPFAKEFCRAVSEALSVPPDWVIVGNGSDEILNVLIRACAEGGDRKVIYPMPTYVLYQTLAAMQPAAVVEVPYPEDFSLPIEALAEAKGAITFIASPNSPSGHTVPLDDLRKLAQQVSGVLVVDEAYVDFAESSALPLVSEFDNVLVLRTLSKGYSLAGLRMGFGIAQPSLLKGLFKIKDSYNIDAIATIVGAAAMRDQAYKNACAEKVKASRAQLTTDLKHLGFTVLDSQANFVLATPPTSPQTNAEQLYLALKARGILVRYFKQPGLEDKLRITIGTDEQNQTLIEALISLLK
;
A
#
# COMPACT_ATOMS: atom_id res chain seq x y z
N MET A 1 -4.08 24.88 -28.15
CA MET A 1 -4.61 25.09 -26.79
C MET A 1 -4.95 23.73 -26.23
N SER A 2 -4.51 23.42 -25.01
CA SER A 2 -4.97 22.21 -24.33
C SER A 2 -6.37 22.43 -23.79
N TYR A 3 -7.16 21.35 -23.73
CA TYR A 3 -8.46 21.34 -23.05
C TYR A 3 -8.33 21.09 -21.54
N PHE A 4 -7.12 20.76 -21.07
CA PHE A 4 -6.87 20.44 -19.66
C PHE A 4 -6.34 21.64 -18.87
N ARG A 5 -6.46 21.56 -17.54
CA ARG A 5 -5.83 22.52 -16.62
C ARG A 5 -4.30 22.44 -16.79
N THR A 6 -3.61 23.56 -16.64
CA THR A 6 -2.14 23.63 -16.74
C THR A 6 -1.42 22.59 -15.85
N ALA A 7 -1.90 22.34 -14.63
CA ALA A 7 -1.33 21.32 -13.76
C ALA A 7 -1.42 19.90 -14.34
N VAL A 8 -2.51 19.59 -15.05
CA VAL A 8 -2.71 18.29 -15.70
C VAL A 8 -1.82 18.15 -16.95
N ASP A 9 -1.64 19.23 -17.72
CA ASP A 9 -0.71 19.22 -18.87
C ASP A 9 0.76 19.06 -18.45
N GLN A 10 1.12 19.54 -17.26
CA GLN A 10 2.51 19.57 -16.77
C GLN A 10 2.89 18.34 -15.94
N MET A 11 1.93 17.64 -15.34
CA MET A 11 2.22 16.49 -14.49
C MET A 11 2.64 15.27 -15.30
N THR A 12 3.53 14.46 -14.72
CA THR A 12 3.84 13.12 -15.24
C THR A 12 2.85 12.12 -14.67
N GLY A 13 2.23 11.32 -15.55
CA GLY A 13 1.33 10.24 -15.12
C GLY A 13 2.05 9.17 -14.30
N TYR A 14 1.29 8.44 -13.48
CA TYR A 14 1.82 7.30 -12.72
C TYR A 14 2.45 6.28 -13.66
N ILE A 15 3.69 5.87 -13.36
CA ILE A 15 4.41 4.84 -14.11
C ILE A 15 4.30 3.51 -13.35
N PRO A 16 3.41 2.59 -13.78
CA PRO A 16 3.20 1.33 -13.07
C PRO A 16 4.43 0.41 -13.12
N GLY A 17 4.43 -0.56 -12.22
CA GLY A 17 5.26 -1.75 -12.38
C GLY A 17 4.91 -2.51 -13.65
N GLU A 18 5.91 -3.05 -14.32
CA GLU A 18 5.72 -3.88 -15.51
C GLU A 18 4.68 -4.98 -15.25
N GLN A 19 3.68 -5.07 -16.13
CA GLN A 19 2.64 -6.09 -16.11
C GLN A 19 2.76 -6.97 -17.36
N PRO A 20 3.25 -8.21 -17.23
CA PRO A 20 3.28 -9.14 -18.34
C PRO A 20 1.86 -9.59 -18.71
N LYS A 21 1.69 -10.01 -19.96
CA LYS A 21 0.41 -10.58 -20.43
C LYS A 21 0.07 -11.83 -19.61
N PRO A 22 -1.22 -12.05 -19.25
CA PRO A 22 -1.66 -13.28 -18.61
C PRO A 22 -1.16 -14.52 -19.36
N GLY A 23 -0.65 -15.52 -18.64
CA GLY A 23 -0.10 -16.75 -19.21
C GLY A 23 1.38 -16.68 -19.61
N THR A 24 2.04 -15.52 -19.52
CA THR A 24 3.51 -15.45 -19.65
C THR A 24 4.15 -16.23 -18.48
N PRO A 25 5.00 -17.25 -18.73
CA PRO A 25 5.63 -18.02 -17.65
C PRO A 25 6.73 -17.18 -16.99
N ILE A 26 6.35 -16.43 -15.96
CA ILE A 26 7.25 -15.58 -15.19
C ILE A 26 7.07 -15.78 -13.69
N ILE A 27 8.13 -15.52 -12.93
CA ILE A 27 8.10 -15.36 -11.49
C ILE A 27 7.87 -13.88 -11.19
N LYS A 28 6.67 -13.54 -10.75
CA LYS A 28 6.22 -12.14 -10.57
C LYS A 28 6.42 -11.69 -9.12
N LEU A 29 7.51 -10.98 -8.87
CA LEU A 29 7.91 -10.49 -7.54
C LEU A 29 8.07 -8.96 -7.50
N ASN A 30 7.34 -8.22 -8.33
CA ASN A 30 7.55 -6.79 -8.54
C ASN A 30 6.45 -5.86 -7.97
N THR A 31 5.23 -6.36 -7.76
CA THR A 31 4.08 -5.52 -7.34
C THR A 31 3.42 -5.92 -6.03
N ASN A 32 4.13 -6.68 -5.21
CA ASN A 32 3.72 -7.05 -3.86
C ASN A 32 2.36 -7.78 -3.86
N GLU A 33 2.04 -8.56 -4.88
CA GLU A 33 0.89 -9.48 -4.81
C GLU A 33 1.17 -10.60 -3.81
N ASN A 34 0.10 -11.15 -3.24
CA ASN A 34 0.20 -12.29 -2.36
C ASN A 34 0.46 -13.56 -3.19
N PRO A 35 1.41 -14.44 -2.80
CA PRO A 35 1.67 -15.68 -3.51
C PRO A 35 0.54 -16.73 -3.36
N TYR A 36 -0.37 -16.55 -2.40
CA TYR A 36 -1.44 -17.50 -2.11
C TYR A 36 -2.80 -17.02 -2.65
N PRO A 37 -3.71 -17.95 -3.03
CA PRO A 37 -5.05 -17.58 -3.47
C PRO A 37 -5.87 -16.93 -2.34
N PRO A 38 -6.92 -16.15 -2.68
CA PRO A 38 -7.83 -15.58 -1.70
C PRO A 38 -8.59 -16.67 -0.93
N SER A 39 -9.24 -16.26 0.17
CA SER A 39 -10.03 -17.15 1.01
C SER A 39 -11.01 -18.01 0.20
N PRO A 40 -11.13 -19.32 0.49
CA PRO A 40 -12.16 -20.17 -0.07
C PRO A 40 -13.58 -19.64 0.16
N GLN A 41 -13.82 -18.95 1.29
CA GLN A 41 -15.12 -18.31 1.58
C GLN A 41 -15.39 -17.13 0.64
N ALA A 42 -14.35 -16.34 0.31
CA ALA A 42 -14.45 -15.27 -0.67
C ALA A 42 -14.75 -15.81 -2.09
N ILE A 43 -14.09 -16.91 -2.46
CA ILE A 43 -14.36 -17.60 -3.74
C ILE A 43 -15.77 -18.19 -3.76
N GLU A 44 -16.24 -18.77 -2.66
CA GLU A 44 -17.59 -19.29 -2.58
C GLU A 44 -18.64 -18.17 -2.68
N ALA A 45 -18.42 -17.04 -2.02
CA ALA A 45 -19.27 -15.86 -2.14
C ALA A 45 -19.37 -15.36 -3.60
N LEU A 46 -18.27 -15.44 -4.37
CA LEU A 46 -18.28 -15.14 -5.80
C LEU A 46 -19.09 -16.16 -6.61
N ARG A 47 -18.99 -17.45 -6.29
CA ARG A 47 -19.73 -18.53 -7.00
C ARG A 47 -21.23 -18.47 -6.77
N GLN A 48 -21.66 -17.95 -5.63
CA GLN A 48 -23.06 -17.81 -5.24
C GLN A 48 -23.71 -16.52 -5.77
N LEU A 49 -23.01 -15.77 -6.62
CA LEU A 49 -23.51 -14.51 -7.15
C LEU A 49 -24.78 -14.70 -8.01
N ASP A 50 -25.84 -14.00 -7.62
CA ASP A 50 -27.10 -13.92 -8.38
C ASP A 50 -27.01 -12.78 -9.43
N GLY A 51 -27.47 -13.04 -10.66
CA GLY A 51 -27.55 -12.04 -11.73
C GLY A 51 -28.40 -10.81 -11.36
N GLU A 52 -29.37 -10.95 -10.45
CA GLU A 52 -30.14 -9.81 -9.94
C GLU A 52 -29.27 -8.78 -9.18
N TRP A 53 -28.16 -9.21 -8.57
CA TRP A 53 -27.22 -8.28 -7.91
C TRP A 53 -26.48 -7.40 -8.91
N LEU A 54 -26.27 -7.89 -10.13
CA LEU A 54 -25.65 -7.12 -11.21
C LEU A 54 -26.63 -6.16 -11.89
N ARG A 55 -27.92 -6.49 -11.86
CA ARG A 55 -28.97 -5.65 -12.45
C ARG A 55 -29.25 -4.38 -11.64
N ARG A 56 -28.99 -4.40 -10.32
CA ARG A 56 -29.32 -3.30 -9.40
C ARG A 56 -28.07 -2.56 -8.96
N TYR A 57 -28.22 -1.27 -8.68
CA TYR A 57 -27.15 -0.53 -8.00
C TYR A 57 -26.88 -1.14 -6.62
N PRO A 58 -25.59 -1.26 -6.22
CA PRO A 58 -25.22 -1.76 -4.90
C PRO A 58 -25.58 -0.74 -3.80
N ASP A 59 -25.42 -1.15 -2.53
CA ASP A 59 -25.53 -0.20 -1.41
C ASP A 59 -24.43 0.88 -1.55
N PRO A 60 -24.78 2.18 -1.67
CA PRO A 60 -23.81 3.25 -1.89
C PRO A 60 -22.82 3.46 -0.73
N PHE A 61 -23.08 2.83 0.43
CA PHE A 61 -22.22 2.85 1.61
C PHE A 61 -21.56 1.50 1.90
N ALA A 62 -21.78 0.48 1.07
CA ALA A 62 -21.22 -0.87 1.25
C ALA A 62 -21.40 -1.43 2.68
N LYS A 63 -22.59 -1.25 3.27
CA LYS A 63 -22.86 -1.55 4.69
C LYS A 63 -22.56 -3.00 5.11
N GLU A 64 -22.70 -3.94 4.18
CA GLU A 64 -22.32 -5.34 4.40
C GLU A 64 -20.81 -5.46 4.68
N PHE A 65 -19.99 -4.79 3.89
CA PHE A 65 -18.55 -4.75 4.10
C PHE A 65 -18.18 -3.98 5.37
N CYS A 66 -18.81 -2.84 5.65
CA CYS A 66 -18.54 -2.10 6.89
C CYS A 66 -18.83 -2.94 8.15
N ARG A 67 -19.87 -3.79 8.13
CA ARG A 67 -20.14 -4.77 9.19
C ARG A 67 -19.03 -5.82 9.31
N ALA A 68 -18.57 -6.38 8.19
CA ALA A 68 -17.45 -7.32 8.21
C ALA A 68 -16.15 -6.69 8.77
N VAL A 69 -15.87 -5.42 8.45
CA VAL A 69 -14.76 -4.67 9.03
C VAL A 69 -14.94 -4.47 10.53
N SER A 70 -16.15 -4.12 10.97
CA SER A 70 -16.51 -3.96 12.38
C SER A 70 -16.30 -5.25 13.17
N GLU A 71 -16.78 -6.38 12.65
CA GLU A 71 -16.62 -7.72 13.24
C GLU A 71 -15.15 -8.11 13.36
N ALA A 72 -14.35 -7.86 12.32
CA ALA A 72 -12.95 -8.29 12.27
C ALA A 72 -12.00 -7.39 13.06
N LEU A 73 -12.27 -6.08 13.14
CA LEU A 73 -11.35 -5.10 13.72
C LEU A 73 -11.87 -4.44 15.00
N SER A 74 -13.09 -4.79 15.44
CA SER A 74 -13.73 -4.23 16.65
C SER A 74 -13.86 -2.70 16.61
N VAL A 75 -14.17 -2.14 15.44
CA VAL A 75 -14.46 -0.70 15.25
C VAL A 75 -15.95 -0.49 14.95
N PRO A 76 -16.53 0.68 15.26
CA PRO A 76 -17.90 0.96 14.88
C PRO A 76 -18.08 0.93 13.34
N PRO A 77 -19.17 0.35 12.81
CA PRO A 77 -19.34 0.20 11.36
C PRO A 77 -19.54 1.54 10.64
N ASP A 78 -20.00 2.58 11.34
CA ASP A 78 -20.13 3.95 10.84
C ASP A 78 -18.81 4.74 10.85
N TRP A 79 -17.73 4.15 11.36
CA TRP A 79 -16.36 4.68 11.29
C TRP A 79 -15.62 4.19 10.05
N VAL A 80 -16.30 3.56 9.09
CA VAL A 80 -15.70 2.95 7.90
C VAL A 80 -16.16 3.67 6.63
N ILE A 81 -15.19 4.05 5.79
CA ILE A 81 -15.40 4.46 4.39
C ILE A 81 -14.77 3.44 3.45
N VAL A 82 -15.45 3.09 2.36
CA VAL A 82 -14.98 2.07 1.41
C VAL A 82 -14.60 2.72 0.09
N GLY A 83 -13.53 2.22 -0.54
CA GLY A 83 -12.99 2.70 -1.82
C GLY A 83 -12.59 1.56 -2.76
N ASN A 84 -12.62 1.85 -4.07
CA ASN A 84 -12.20 0.98 -5.17
C ASN A 84 -10.66 0.84 -5.18
N GLY A 85 -10.17 0.21 -4.12
CA GLY A 85 -8.80 0.30 -3.62
C GLY A 85 -8.66 1.47 -2.65
N SER A 86 -7.63 1.41 -1.80
CA SER A 86 -7.27 2.52 -0.91
C SER A 86 -6.88 3.78 -1.69
N ASP A 87 -6.41 3.62 -2.93
CA ASP A 87 -6.08 4.70 -3.86
C ASP A 87 -7.24 5.67 -4.12
N GLU A 88 -8.48 5.17 -4.19
CA GLU A 88 -9.65 6.05 -4.34
C GLU A 88 -9.80 6.95 -3.11
N ILE A 89 -9.58 6.40 -1.92
CA ILE A 89 -9.71 7.13 -0.67
C ILE A 89 -8.57 8.15 -0.53
N LEU A 90 -7.34 7.81 -0.93
CA LEU A 90 -6.23 8.76 -1.03
C LEU A 90 -6.61 9.96 -1.91
N ASN A 91 -7.20 9.71 -3.08
CA ASN A 91 -7.66 10.76 -3.98
C ASN A 91 -8.79 11.61 -3.36
N VAL A 92 -9.78 10.97 -2.75
CA VAL A 92 -10.88 11.64 -2.04
C VAL A 92 -10.36 12.54 -0.91
N LEU A 93 -9.38 12.05 -0.14
CA LEU A 93 -8.72 12.77 0.93
C LEU A 93 -7.99 14.02 0.41
N ILE A 94 -7.17 13.89 -0.63
CA ILE A 94 -6.46 15.03 -1.23
C ILE A 94 -7.47 16.07 -1.74
N ARG A 95 -8.54 15.64 -2.41
CA ARG A 95 -9.58 16.57 -2.91
C ARG A 95 -10.37 17.25 -1.80
N ALA A 96 -10.56 16.57 -0.66
CA ALA A 96 -11.29 17.12 0.48
C ALA A 96 -10.43 18.07 1.32
N CYS A 97 -9.12 17.81 1.42
CA CYS A 97 -8.24 18.48 2.36
C CYS A 97 -7.31 19.51 1.70
N ALA A 98 -6.82 19.29 0.48
CA ALA A 98 -5.77 20.10 -0.11
C ALA A 98 -6.29 21.02 -1.22
N GLU A 99 -5.80 22.26 -1.26
CA GLU A 99 -6.08 23.24 -2.31
C GLU A 99 -5.01 24.34 -2.30
N GLY A 100 -5.23 25.42 -3.05
CA GLY A 100 -4.29 26.54 -3.14
C GLY A 100 -4.07 27.26 -1.80
N GLY A 101 -3.07 28.13 -1.75
CA GLY A 101 -2.66 28.80 -0.50
C GLY A 101 -1.90 27.85 0.43
N ASP A 102 -2.26 27.84 1.71
CA ASP A 102 -1.54 27.09 2.75
C ASP A 102 -2.03 25.65 2.95
N ARG A 103 -2.92 25.13 2.10
CA ARG A 103 -3.53 23.79 2.25
C ARG A 103 -2.74 22.70 1.53
N LYS A 104 -1.54 22.42 2.05
CA LYS A 104 -0.51 21.57 1.43
C LYS A 104 -0.74 20.07 1.68
N VAL A 105 -0.18 19.24 0.79
CA VAL A 105 -0.01 17.79 0.97
C VAL A 105 1.41 17.50 1.43
N ILE A 106 1.56 16.75 2.51
CA ILE A 106 2.86 16.43 3.13
C ILE A 106 3.05 14.92 3.19
N TYR A 107 4.25 14.45 2.88
CA TYR A 107 4.64 13.05 3.12
C TYR A 107 6.16 12.90 3.14
N PRO A 108 6.70 11.89 3.84
CA PRO A 108 8.12 11.62 3.82
C PRO A 108 8.55 10.81 2.60
N MET A 109 9.81 10.91 2.16
CA MET A 109 10.35 10.23 0.98
C MET A 109 11.64 9.48 1.30
N PRO A 110 11.87 8.27 0.73
CA PRO A 110 11.03 7.58 -0.25
C PRO A 110 9.82 6.85 0.35
N THR A 111 8.66 6.99 -0.29
CA THR A 111 7.41 6.31 0.08
C THR A 111 6.57 5.90 -1.15
N TYR A 112 5.27 5.67 -0.97
CA TYR A 112 4.35 5.33 -2.04
C TYR A 112 4.19 6.49 -3.04
N VAL A 113 4.80 6.33 -4.21
CA VAL A 113 4.84 7.31 -5.31
C VAL A 113 3.47 7.82 -5.79
N LEU A 114 2.38 7.11 -5.48
CA LEU A 114 1.05 7.55 -5.88
C LEU A 114 0.63 8.84 -5.15
N TYR A 115 1.14 9.10 -3.94
CA TYR A 115 0.87 10.36 -3.24
C TYR A 115 1.27 11.57 -4.09
N GLN A 116 2.45 11.51 -4.72
CA GLN A 116 2.96 12.54 -5.61
C GLN A 116 2.04 12.73 -6.84
N THR A 117 1.67 11.63 -7.51
CA THR A 117 0.81 11.69 -8.69
C THR A 117 -0.56 12.28 -8.34
N LEU A 118 -1.16 11.85 -7.23
CA LEU A 118 -2.48 12.33 -6.83
C LEU A 118 -2.44 13.81 -6.41
N ALA A 119 -1.41 14.21 -5.66
CA ALA A 119 -1.24 15.58 -5.24
C ALA A 119 -1.02 16.52 -6.43
N ALA A 120 -0.28 16.09 -7.46
CA ALA A 120 -0.04 16.87 -8.67
C ALA A 120 -1.32 17.19 -9.49
N MET A 121 -2.41 16.41 -9.33
CA MET A 121 -3.70 16.70 -9.96
C MET A 121 -4.44 17.87 -9.27
N GLN A 122 -4.15 18.09 -7.99
CA GLN A 122 -4.78 19.11 -7.16
C GLN A 122 -3.96 20.40 -7.21
N PRO A 123 -4.58 21.60 -7.24
CA PRO A 123 -3.83 22.86 -7.19
C PRO A 123 -3.32 23.12 -5.77
N ALA A 124 -2.54 22.21 -5.20
CA ALA A 124 -2.00 22.27 -3.85
C ALA A 124 -0.47 22.16 -3.89
N ALA A 125 0.21 22.87 -3.00
CA ALA A 125 1.64 22.66 -2.83
C ALA A 125 1.91 21.31 -2.15
N VAL A 126 3.02 20.69 -2.53
CA VAL A 126 3.48 19.41 -1.98
C VAL A 126 4.79 19.65 -1.26
N VAL A 127 4.92 19.08 -0.05
CA VAL A 127 6.18 19.07 0.70
C VAL A 127 6.61 17.63 0.92
N GLU A 128 7.71 17.27 0.28
CA GLU A 128 8.37 15.98 0.46
C GLU A 128 9.44 16.13 1.56
N VAL A 129 9.30 15.38 2.65
CA VAL A 129 10.25 15.41 3.77
C VAL A 129 11.20 14.21 3.67
N PRO A 130 12.52 14.39 3.55
CA PRO A 130 13.42 13.24 3.46
C PRO A 130 13.36 12.37 4.72
N TYR A 131 13.25 11.05 4.55
CA TYR A 131 13.56 10.12 5.62
C TYR A 131 15.07 10.17 5.92
N PRO A 132 15.48 10.05 7.19
CA PRO A 132 16.85 9.68 7.55
C PRO A 132 17.17 8.26 7.04
N GLU A 133 18.46 7.90 7.02
CA GLU A 133 18.94 6.60 6.52
C GLU A 133 18.32 5.40 7.25
N ASP A 134 17.98 5.56 8.53
CA ASP A 134 17.36 4.54 9.37
C ASP A 134 15.82 4.46 9.23
N PHE A 135 15.22 5.28 8.36
CA PHE A 135 13.78 5.41 8.15
C PHE A 135 12.97 5.83 9.39
N SER A 136 13.61 6.34 10.45
CA SER A 136 12.90 6.94 11.58
C SER A 136 12.01 8.10 11.10
N LEU A 137 10.84 8.26 11.72
CA LEU A 137 9.86 9.25 11.29
C LEU A 137 10.37 10.68 11.58
N PRO A 138 10.50 11.57 10.58
CA PRO A 138 10.96 12.94 10.80
C PRO A 138 9.81 13.83 11.31
N ILE A 139 9.36 13.59 12.56
CA ILE A 139 8.15 14.18 13.15
C ILE A 139 8.16 15.70 13.09
N GLU A 140 9.24 16.33 13.55
CA GLU A 140 9.36 17.78 13.66
C GLU A 140 9.23 18.44 12.28
N ALA A 141 9.96 17.93 11.28
CA ALA A 141 9.92 18.46 9.92
C ALA A 141 8.52 18.26 9.27
N LEU A 142 7.85 17.13 9.54
CA LEU A 142 6.49 16.88 9.05
C LEU A 142 5.47 17.85 9.68
N ALA A 143 5.60 18.13 10.98
CA ALA A 143 4.72 19.06 11.69
C ALA A 143 4.96 20.53 11.27
N GLU A 144 6.22 20.95 11.16
CA GLU A 144 6.61 22.31 10.75
C GLU A 144 6.14 22.68 9.33
N ALA A 145 5.93 21.67 8.47
CA ALA A 145 5.43 21.88 7.11
C ALA A 145 3.96 22.36 7.07
N LYS A 146 3.20 22.21 8.17
CA LYS A 146 1.81 22.68 8.36
C LYS A 146 0.87 22.21 7.26
N GLY A 147 0.88 20.91 7.00
CA GLY A 147 -0.01 20.28 6.03
C GLY A 147 -1.49 20.43 6.37
N ALA A 148 -2.33 20.56 5.34
CA ALA A 148 -3.75 20.27 5.48
C ALA A 148 -4.00 18.76 5.54
N ILE A 149 -3.09 17.97 4.96
CA ILE A 149 -3.06 16.52 5.03
C ILE A 149 -1.62 16.01 5.01
N THR A 150 -1.33 15.05 5.89
CA THR A 150 -0.03 14.39 6.02
C THR A 150 -0.21 12.88 5.84
N PHE A 151 0.47 12.27 4.86
CA PHE A 151 0.44 10.83 4.62
C PHE A 151 1.67 10.14 5.19
N ILE A 152 1.46 9.05 5.92
CA ILE A 152 2.51 8.18 6.46
C ILE A 152 2.18 6.73 6.11
N ALA A 153 3.00 6.09 5.28
CA ALA A 153 2.89 4.66 5.03
C ALA A 153 3.58 3.87 6.15
N SER A 154 2.85 2.97 6.81
CA SER A 154 3.38 2.13 7.89
C SER A 154 2.69 0.76 7.89
N PRO A 155 3.36 -0.34 7.48
CA PRO A 155 4.72 -0.39 6.97
C PRO A 155 4.93 0.42 5.68
N ASN A 156 6.08 1.09 5.55
CA ASN A 156 6.43 1.92 4.40
C ASN A 156 6.75 1.05 3.17
N SER A 157 6.33 1.49 1.98
CA SER A 157 6.88 1.01 0.71
C SER A 157 7.70 2.13 0.08
N PRO A 158 9.00 1.93 -0.20
CA PRO A 158 9.59 0.61 -0.47
C PRO A 158 10.43 0.00 0.67
N SER A 159 10.61 0.65 1.83
CA SER A 159 11.59 0.19 2.83
C SER A 159 11.14 -1.00 3.67
N GLY A 160 9.84 -1.19 3.87
CA GLY A 160 9.28 -2.19 4.79
C GLY A 160 9.27 -1.74 6.26
N HIS A 161 9.83 -0.57 6.57
CA HIS A 161 9.91 -0.02 7.93
C HIS A 161 8.52 0.27 8.51
N THR A 162 8.30 -0.10 9.77
CA THR A 162 7.07 0.26 10.50
C THR A 162 7.38 1.39 11.47
N VAL A 163 6.60 2.47 11.36
CA VAL A 163 6.67 3.59 12.29
C VAL A 163 6.09 3.16 13.65
N PRO A 164 6.80 3.41 14.77
CA PRO A 164 6.27 3.15 16.10
C PRO A 164 4.97 3.89 16.38
N LEU A 165 4.04 3.23 17.09
CA LEU A 165 2.73 3.81 17.43
C LEU A 165 2.86 5.13 18.20
N ASP A 166 3.83 5.23 19.10
CA ASP A 166 4.09 6.44 19.89
C ASP A 166 4.55 7.62 19.04
N ASP A 167 5.29 7.36 17.96
CA ASP A 167 5.75 8.40 17.05
C ASP A 167 4.62 8.88 16.14
N LEU A 168 3.75 7.97 15.69
CA LEU A 168 2.50 8.33 15.02
C LEU A 168 1.57 9.14 15.94
N ARG A 169 1.49 8.78 17.23
CA ARG A 169 0.73 9.52 18.24
C ARG A 169 1.27 10.94 18.45
N LYS A 170 2.59 11.09 18.58
CA LYS A 170 3.25 12.41 18.66
C LYS A 170 2.95 13.24 17.41
N LEU A 171 3.07 12.64 16.22
CA LEU A 171 2.77 13.34 14.98
C LEU A 171 1.30 13.77 14.93
N ALA A 172 0.36 12.90 15.28
CA ALA A 172 -1.08 13.19 15.31
C ALA A 172 -1.42 14.42 16.17
N GLN A 173 -0.73 14.56 17.31
CA GLN A 173 -0.87 15.71 18.22
C GLN A 173 -0.29 17.02 17.65
N GLN A 174 0.73 16.94 16.79
CA GLN A 174 1.49 18.11 16.32
C GLN A 174 1.02 18.62 14.95
N VAL A 175 0.47 17.76 14.10
CA VAL A 175 0.00 18.18 12.78
C VAL A 175 -1.25 19.06 12.89
N SER A 176 -1.33 20.08 12.04
CA SER A 176 -2.48 20.99 11.95
C SER A 176 -3.67 20.43 11.15
N GLY A 177 -3.41 19.41 10.33
CA GLY A 177 -4.37 18.85 9.38
C GLY A 177 -4.74 17.40 9.70
N VAL A 178 -5.22 16.70 8.67
CA VAL A 178 -5.54 15.27 8.76
C VAL A 178 -4.24 14.45 8.68
N LEU A 179 -4.02 13.56 9.65
CA LEU A 179 -2.99 12.53 9.56
C LEU A 179 -3.61 11.27 8.95
N VAL A 180 -3.06 10.84 7.83
CA VAL A 180 -3.45 9.59 7.18
C VAL A 180 -2.35 8.57 7.35
N VAL A 181 -2.65 7.47 8.04
CA VAL A 181 -1.73 6.34 8.17
C VAL A 181 -2.14 5.27 7.16
N ASP A 182 -1.32 5.08 6.14
CA ASP A 182 -1.51 4.06 5.10
C ASP A 182 -0.94 2.72 5.56
N GLU A 183 -1.86 1.84 5.96
CA GLU A 183 -1.61 0.50 6.48
C GLU A 183 -1.79 -0.58 5.40
N ALA A 184 -1.44 -0.30 4.14
CA ALA A 184 -1.55 -1.27 3.04
C ALA A 184 -0.87 -2.63 3.31
N TYR A 185 0.14 -2.65 4.20
CA TYR A 185 0.93 -3.85 4.53
C TYR A 185 0.76 -4.32 5.98
N VAL A 186 -0.18 -3.76 6.75
CA VAL A 186 -0.34 -4.04 8.20
C VAL A 186 -0.63 -5.51 8.51
N ASP A 187 -1.23 -6.26 7.58
CA ASP A 187 -1.49 -7.70 7.77
C ASP A 187 -0.21 -8.53 7.95
N PHE A 188 0.95 -7.99 7.56
CA PHE A 188 2.27 -8.63 7.74
C PHE A 188 3.08 -8.02 8.89
N ALA A 189 2.54 -7.01 9.56
CA ALA A 189 3.18 -6.26 10.64
C ALA A 189 2.78 -6.80 12.01
N GLU A 190 3.51 -6.37 13.03
CA GLU A 190 3.26 -6.72 14.44
C GLU A 190 2.28 -5.75 15.13
N SER A 191 2.17 -4.53 14.63
CA SER A 191 1.39 -3.46 15.24
C SER A 191 0.62 -2.65 14.22
N SER A 192 -0.42 -1.97 14.69
CA SER A 192 -1.27 -1.09 13.90
C SER A 192 -1.48 0.26 14.58
N ALA A 193 -1.64 1.30 13.77
CA ALA A 193 -2.09 2.65 14.11
C ALA A 193 -3.60 2.75 14.41
N LEU A 194 -4.35 1.66 14.27
CA LEU A 194 -5.80 1.64 14.49
C LEU A 194 -6.23 2.25 15.84
N PRO A 195 -5.54 2.06 16.99
CA PRO A 195 -5.92 2.71 18.24
C PRO A 195 -6.01 4.24 18.14
N LEU A 196 -5.18 4.87 17.29
CA LEU A 196 -5.13 6.33 17.15
C LEU A 196 -6.43 6.94 16.62
N VAL A 197 -7.24 6.18 15.86
CA VAL A 197 -8.53 6.69 15.36
C VAL A 197 -9.52 6.96 16.49
N SER A 198 -9.37 6.27 17.63
CA SER A 198 -10.17 6.50 18.83
C SER A 198 -9.62 7.61 19.72
N GLU A 199 -8.31 7.88 19.62
CA GLU A 199 -7.60 8.89 20.40
C GLU A 199 -7.69 10.29 19.77
N PHE A 200 -7.78 10.36 18.43
CA PHE A 200 -7.70 11.61 17.67
C PHE A 200 -8.77 11.68 16.57
N ASP A 201 -9.42 12.84 16.44
CA ASP A 201 -10.47 13.09 15.44
C ASP A 201 -9.91 13.50 14.05
N ASN A 202 -8.61 13.80 13.98
CA ASN A 202 -7.89 14.14 12.76
C ASN A 202 -7.10 12.95 12.15
N VAL A 203 -7.24 11.74 12.70
CA VAL A 203 -6.54 10.54 12.20
C VAL A 203 -7.47 9.69 11.34
N LEU A 204 -6.97 9.24 10.19
CA LEU A 204 -7.58 8.22 9.36
C LEU A 204 -6.57 7.11 9.06
N VAL A 205 -6.97 5.86 9.27
CA VAL A 205 -6.16 4.68 8.93
C VAL A 205 -6.70 4.05 7.65
N LEU A 206 -5.86 3.90 6.62
CA LEU A 206 -6.21 3.27 5.34
C LEU A 206 -5.75 1.82 5.29
N ARG A 207 -6.58 0.93 4.77
CA ARG A 207 -6.24 -0.48 4.53
C ARG A 207 -6.73 -0.95 3.17
N THR A 208 -6.21 -2.09 2.74
CA THR A 208 -6.56 -2.71 1.46
C THR A 208 -6.69 -4.22 1.58
N LEU A 209 -7.58 -4.82 0.80
CA LEU A 209 -7.65 -6.27 0.62
C LEU A 209 -6.66 -6.76 -0.44
N SER A 210 -5.91 -5.85 -1.08
CA SER A 210 -5.03 -6.18 -2.20
C SER A 210 -3.82 -7.03 -1.81
N LYS A 211 -3.39 -6.95 -0.55
CA LYS A 211 -2.14 -7.53 -0.06
C LYS A 211 -2.40 -8.73 0.84
N GLY A 212 -2.74 -8.51 2.11
CA GLY A 212 -2.98 -9.60 3.07
C GLY A 212 -4.07 -10.60 2.63
N TYR A 213 -5.12 -10.12 1.96
CA TYR A 213 -6.28 -10.92 1.58
C TYR A 213 -6.22 -11.53 0.17
N SER A 214 -5.12 -11.33 -0.57
CA SER A 214 -4.94 -11.84 -1.95
C SER A 214 -5.98 -11.37 -2.97
N LEU A 215 -6.53 -10.17 -2.79
CA LEU A 215 -7.61 -9.62 -3.63
C LEU A 215 -7.17 -8.37 -4.42
N ALA A 216 -5.93 -8.33 -4.90
CA ALA A 216 -5.42 -7.20 -5.70
C ALA A 216 -6.28 -6.92 -6.94
N GLY A 217 -6.79 -7.98 -7.59
CA GLY A 217 -7.68 -7.88 -8.74
C GLY A 217 -9.11 -7.43 -8.41
N LEU A 218 -9.54 -7.49 -7.15
CA LEU A 218 -10.87 -7.05 -6.71
C LEU A 218 -10.95 -5.53 -6.53
N ARG A 219 -9.79 -4.88 -6.32
CA ARG A 219 -9.70 -3.44 -6.06
C ARG A 219 -10.61 -3.00 -4.91
N MET A 220 -10.41 -3.57 -3.72
CA MET A 220 -11.15 -3.17 -2.52
C MET A 220 -10.24 -2.64 -1.42
N GLY A 221 -10.56 -1.46 -0.90
CA GLY A 221 -9.89 -0.84 0.23
C GLY A 221 -10.87 -0.06 1.10
N PHE A 222 -10.39 0.35 2.27
CA PHE A 222 -11.23 1.06 3.24
C PHE A 222 -10.39 2.00 4.12
N GLY A 223 -11.04 3.01 4.65
CA GLY A 223 -10.51 3.93 5.65
C GLY A 223 -11.30 3.81 6.94
N ILE A 224 -10.62 3.97 8.07
CA ILE A 224 -11.23 4.01 9.40
C ILE A 224 -10.92 5.36 10.03
N ALA A 225 -11.96 6.10 10.40
CA ALA A 225 -11.85 7.38 11.08
C ALA A 225 -13.14 7.72 11.82
N GLN A 226 -13.10 8.72 12.70
CA GLN A 226 -14.29 9.19 13.38
C GLN A 226 -15.32 9.79 12.39
N PRO A 227 -16.64 9.70 12.68
CA PRO A 227 -17.69 10.16 11.77
C PRO A 227 -17.61 11.64 11.40
N SER A 228 -17.04 12.48 12.27
CA SER A 228 -16.79 13.91 12.03
C SER A 228 -15.93 14.14 10.79
N LEU A 229 -14.85 13.38 10.66
CA LEU A 229 -13.95 13.42 9.49
C LEU A 229 -14.62 12.79 8.26
N LEU A 230 -15.25 11.63 8.42
CA LEU A 230 -15.89 10.91 7.32
C LEU A 230 -17.03 11.69 6.65
N LYS A 231 -17.77 12.51 7.42
CA LYS A 231 -18.82 13.39 6.89
C LYS A 231 -18.30 14.30 5.76
N GLY A 232 -17.04 14.73 5.83
CA GLY A 232 -16.39 15.48 4.75
C GLY A 232 -16.20 14.64 3.50
N LEU A 233 -15.65 13.44 3.67
CA LEU A 233 -15.27 12.54 2.59
C LEU A 233 -16.49 11.96 1.85
N PHE A 234 -17.59 11.69 2.56
CA PHE A 234 -18.84 11.22 1.94
C PHE A 234 -19.48 12.23 0.96
N LYS A 235 -19.11 13.51 1.02
CA LYS A 235 -19.54 14.52 0.03
C LYS A 235 -18.74 14.46 -1.28
N ILE A 236 -17.59 13.80 -1.27
CA ILE A 236 -16.60 13.82 -2.36
C ILE A 236 -16.51 12.47 -3.07
N LYS A 237 -16.62 11.36 -2.33
CA LYS A 237 -16.64 10.02 -2.93
C LYS A 237 -17.78 9.92 -3.95
N ASP A 238 -17.61 9.08 -4.96
CA ASP A 238 -18.70 8.83 -5.91
C ASP A 238 -19.88 8.13 -5.22
N SER A 239 -21.09 8.32 -5.75
CA SER A 239 -22.33 7.82 -5.15
C SER A 239 -22.32 6.29 -5.06
N TYR A 240 -21.85 5.61 -6.13
CA TYR A 240 -21.73 4.16 -6.21
C TYR A 240 -20.31 3.77 -6.64
N ASN A 241 -19.35 3.93 -5.74
CA ASN A 241 -17.94 3.74 -6.05
C ASN A 241 -17.47 2.27 -6.00
N ILE A 242 -18.24 1.39 -5.35
CA ILE A 242 -17.93 -0.05 -5.21
C ILE A 242 -19.02 -0.87 -5.87
N ASP A 243 -18.63 -1.88 -6.63
CA ASP A 243 -19.58 -2.81 -7.24
C ASP A 243 -20.10 -3.88 -6.26
N ALA A 244 -21.18 -4.56 -6.66
CA ALA A 244 -21.82 -5.59 -5.84
C ALA A 244 -20.89 -6.79 -5.58
N ILE A 245 -20.06 -7.18 -6.55
CA ILE A 245 -19.15 -8.32 -6.44
C ILE A 245 -18.09 -8.02 -5.39
N ALA A 246 -17.42 -6.88 -5.52
CA ALA A 246 -16.40 -6.42 -4.58
C ALA A 246 -16.93 -6.38 -3.14
N THR A 247 -18.13 -5.81 -2.95
CA THR A 247 -18.76 -5.72 -1.63
C THR A 247 -18.91 -7.07 -0.94
N ILE A 248 -19.44 -8.07 -1.64
CA ILE A 248 -19.76 -9.38 -1.05
C ILE A 248 -18.52 -10.27 -0.93
N VAL A 249 -17.69 -10.33 -1.98
CA VAL A 249 -16.45 -11.10 -1.96
C VAL A 249 -15.49 -10.55 -0.91
N GLY A 250 -15.37 -9.22 -0.82
CA GLY A 250 -14.55 -8.57 0.18
C GLY A 250 -15.07 -8.74 1.60
N ALA A 251 -16.39 -8.73 1.82
CA ALA A 251 -16.97 -8.97 3.14
C ALA A 251 -16.69 -10.39 3.63
N ALA A 252 -16.82 -11.39 2.74
CA ALA A 252 -16.47 -12.77 3.04
C ALA A 252 -14.97 -12.93 3.37
N ALA A 253 -14.09 -12.31 2.58
CA ALA A 253 -12.65 -12.31 2.85
C ALA A 253 -12.30 -11.62 4.17
N MET A 254 -12.95 -10.49 4.48
CA MET A 254 -12.74 -9.75 5.72
C MET A 254 -13.16 -10.54 6.96
N ARG A 255 -14.17 -11.41 6.86
CA ARG A 255 -14.57 -12.29 7.97
C ARG A 255 -13.63 -13.47 8.18
N ASP A 256 -13.01 -13.96 7.11
CA ASP A 256 -12.09 -15.11 7.17
C ASP A 256 -10.68 -14.72 7.64
N GLN A 257 -10.61 -14.15 8.85
CA GLN A 257 -9.37 -13.73 9.48
C GLN A 257 -8.40 -14.90 9.69
N ALA A 258 -8.92 -16.10 10.00
CA ALA A 258 -8.10 -17.29 10.22
C ALA A 258 -7.30 -17.66 8.96
N TYR A 259 -7.96 -17.70 7.79
CA TYR A 259 -7.27 -17.98 6.53
C TYR A 259 -6.26 -16.88 6.19
N LYS A 260 -6.67 -15.60 6.27
CA LYS A 260 -5.78 -14.47 6.00
C LYS A 260 -4.53 -14.49 6.89
N ASN A 261 -4.70 -14.71 8.19
CA ASN A 261 -3.59 -14.76 9.14
C ASN A 261 -2.67 -15.96 8.85
N ALA A 262 -3.22 -17.13 8.52
CA ALA A 262 -2.40 -18.29 8.14
C ALA A 262 -1.56 -18.04 6.88
N CYS A 263 -2.10 -17.34 5.88
CA CYS A 263 -1.35 -16.90 4.70
C CYS A 263 -0.26 -15.87 5.06
N ALA A 264 -0.58 -14.90 5.92
CA ALA A 264 0.37 -13.89 6.37
C ALA A 264 1.56 -14.49 7.12
N GLU A 265 1.33 -15.48 7.99
CA GLU A 265 2.41 -16.17 8.71
C GLU A 265 3.33 -16.96 7.78
N LYS A 266 2.79 -17.58 6.71
CA LYS A 266 3.65 -18.19 5.67
C LYS A 266 4.52 -17.14 4.98
N VAL A 267 3.94 -16.00 4.58
CA VAL A 267 4.71 -14.90 3.97
C VAL A 267 5.79 -14.39 4.92
N LYS A 268 5.51 -14.25 6.22
CA LYS A 268 6.50 -13.84 7.22
C LYS A 268 7.63 -14.85 7.36
N ALA A 269 7.33 -16.15 7.37
CA ALA A 269 8.34 -17.20 7.40
C ALA A 269 9.24 -17.17 6.14
N SER A 270 8.62 -17.09 4.95
CA SER A 270 9.37 -16.98 3.68
C SER A 270 10.18 -15.66 3.60
N ARG A 271 9.67 -14.56 4.18
CA ARG A 271 10.41 -13.29 4.30
C ARG A 271 11.68 -13.44 5.14
N ALA A 272 11.58 -14.14 6.28
CA ALA A 272 12.72 -14.39 7.16
C ALA A 272 13.79 -15.25 6.47
N GLN A 273 13.35 -16.31 5.77
CA GLN A 273 14.25 -17.18 5.01
C GLN A 273 14.91 -16.43 3.85
N LEU A 274 14.13 -15.75 3.00
CA LEU A 274 14.66 -14.97 1.88
C LEU A 274 15.64 -13.89 2.34
N THR A 275 15.36 -13.22 3.47
CA THR A 275 16.29 -12.25 4.07
C THR A 275 17.61 -12.90 4.44
N THR A 276 17.58 -14.07 5.06
CA THR A 276 18.77 -14.84 5.42
C THR A 276 19.58 -15.22 4.19
N ASP A 277 18.91 -15.74 3.15
CA ASP A 277 19.57 -16.18 1.92
C ASP A 277 20.20 -15.01 1.15
N LEU A 278 19.50 -13.88 1.04
CA LEU A 278 20.04 -12.66 0.44
C LEU A 278 21.28 -12.15 1.21
N LYS A 279 21.24 -12.17 2.55
CA LYS A 279 22.39 -11.78 3.39
C LYS A 279 23.58 -12.72 3.17
N HIS A 280 23.36 -14.03 3.00
CA HIS A 280 24.43 -14.97 2.65
C HIS A 280 25.06 -14.71 1.27
N LEU A 281 24.30 -14.11 0.34
CA LEU A 281 24.82 -13.64 -0.96
C LEU A 281 25.48 -12.26 -0.90
N GLY A 282 25.62 -11.67 0.30
CA GLY A 282 26.27 -10.38 0.50
C GLY A 282 25.37 -9.16 0.28
N PHE A 283 24.05 -9.34 0.18
CA PHE A 283 23.13 -8.19 0.14
C PHE A 283 23.01 -7.54 1.51
N THR A 284 22.89 -6.22 1.52
CA THR A 284 22.35 -5.48 2.67
C THR A 284 20.83 -5.45 2.53
N VAL A 285 20.10 -5.99 3.51
CA VAL A 285 18.63 -6.10 3.49
C VAL A 285 18.06 -5.36 4.69
N LEU A 286 17.14 -4.43 4.44
CA LEU A 286 16.42 -3.73 5.51
C LEU A 286 15.41 -4.63 6.20
N ASP A 287 15.26 -4.44 7.51
CA ASP A 287 14.21 -5.12 8.28
C ASP A 287 12.84 -4.66 7.78
N SER A 288 12.01 -5.63 7.42
CA SER A 288 10.72 -5.40 6.78
C SER A 288 9.59 -6.04 7.58
N GLN A 289 8.52 -5.28 7.75
CA GLN A 289 7.23 -5.73 8.28
C GLN A 289 6.17 -5.79 7.17
N ALA A 290 6.57 -5.80 5.90
CA ALA A 290 5.70 -5.93 4.73
C ALA A 290 5.84 -7.30 4.04
N ASN A 291 5.16 -7.52 2.90
CA ASN A 291 5.30 -8.71 2.04
C ASN A 291 6.38 -8.54 0.95
N PHE A 292 7.43 -7.80 1.26
CA PHE A 292 8.59 -7.61 0.41
C PHE A 292 9.81 -7.24 1.27
N VAL A 293 10.99 -7.24 0.67
CA VAL A 293 12.22 -6.69 1.25
C VAL A 293 12.83 -5.66 0.32
N LEU A 294 13.55 -4.68 0.89
CA LEU A 294 14.40 -3.76 0.14
C LEU A 294 15.85 -4.19 0.33
N ALA A 295 16.50 -4.58 -0.77
CA ALA A 295 17.82 -5.17 -0.74
C ALA A 295 18.78 -4.40 -1.65
N THR A 296 19.95 -4.04 -1.10
CA THR A 296 21.09 -3.49 -1.85
C THR A 296 22.02 -4.65 -2.23
N PRO A 297 22.26 -4.91 -3.53
CA PRO A 297 23.22 -5.92 -3.97
C PRO A 297 24.64 -5.63 -3.47
N PRO A 298 25.51 -6.66 -3.32
CA PRO A 298 26.91 -6.44 -2.96
C PRO A 298 27.62 -5.55 -3.99
N THR A 299 28.44 -4.60 -3.51
CA THR A 299 29.19 -3.69 -4.37
C THR A 299 30.25 -4.44 -5.18
N SER A 300 30.11 -4.45 -6.50
CA SER A 300 31.11 -4.96 -7.45
C SER A 300 31.21 -4.00 -8.64
N PRO A 301 32.40 -3.82 -9.27
CA PRO A 301 32.54 -3.06 -10.51
C PRO A 301 31.61 -3.55 -11.65
N GLN A 302 31.13 -4.78 -11.55
CA GLN A 302 30.37 -5.48 -12.60
C GLN A 302 28.87 -5.60 -12.30
N THR A 303 28.42 -5.23 -11.09
CA THR A 303 27.01 -5.40 -10.69
C THR A 303 26.49 -4.16 -9.99
N ASN A 304 25.53 -3.48 -10.63
CA ASN A 304 24.64 -2.53 -9.97
C ASN A 304 23.19 -3.04 -9.97
N ALA A 305 22.32 -2.44 -9.16
CA ALA A 305 20.94 -2.89 -9.01
C ALA A 305 20.17 -2.91 -10.35
N GLU A 306 20.36 -1.91 -11.22
CA GLU A 306 19.71 -1.86 -12.54
C GLU A 306 20.13 -3.04 -13.42
N GLN A 307 21.42 -3.33 -13.50
CA GLN A 307 21.96 -4.46 -14.27
C GLN A 307 21.44 -5.79 -13.74
N LEU A 308 21.43 -5.97 -12.42
CA LEU A 308 20.92 -7.18 -11.80
C LEU A 308 19.42 -7.37 -12.04
N TYR A 309 18.64 -6.28 -11.95
CA TYR A 309 17.23 -6.27 -12.32
C TYR A 309 17.01 -6.69 -13.78
N LEU A 310 17.76 -6.11 -14.72
CA LEU A 310 17.67 -6.45 -16.14
C LEU A 310 18.04 -7.92 -16.40
N ALA A 311 19.05 -8.43 -15.71
CA ALA A 311 19.49 -9.82 -15.83
C ALA A 311 18.47 -10.82 -15.25
N LEU A 312 17.87 -10.52 -14.10
CA LEU A 312 16.77 -11.30 -13.53
C LEU A 312 15.55 -11.30 -14.47
N LYS A 313 15.21 -10.13 -15.02
CA LYS A 313 14.12 -9.98 -16.00
C LYS A 313 14.37 -10.84 -17.24
N ALA A 314 15.60 -10.87 -17.75
CA ALA A 314 15.96 -11.74 -18.89
C ALA A 314 15.80 -13.24 -18.58
N ARG A 315 15.79 -13.62 -17.30
CA ARG A 315 15.50 -14.99 -16.82
C ARG A 315 14.03 -15.21 -16.42
N GLY A 316 13.14 -14.27 -16.73
CA GLY A 316 11.72 -14.38 -16.40
C GLY A 316 11.39 -14.11 -14.93
N ILE A 317 12.29 -13.50 -14.16
CA ILE A 317 12.07 -13.14 -12.75
C ILE A 317 11.91 -11.62 -12.67
N LEU A 318 10.69 -11.17 -12.41
CA LEU A 318 10.39 -9.73 -12.31
C LEU A 318 10.45 -9.28 -10.86
N VAL A 319 11.47 -8.52 -10.50
CA VAL A 319 11.55 -7.73 -9.24
C VAL A 319 11.29 -6.25 -9.54
N ARG A 320 11.27 -5.38 -8.52
CA ARG A 320 11.10 -3.93 -8.72
C ARG A 320 12.41 -3.18 -8.52
N TYR A 321 12.85 -2.50 -9.57
CA TYR A 321 13.90 -1.48 -9.53
C TYR A 321 13.27 -0.08 -9.59
N PHE A 322 13.88 0.88 -8.89
CA PHE A 322 13.46 2.28 -8.88
C PHE A 322 14.61 3.14 -9.41
N LYS A 323 14.39 3.81 -10.54
CA LYS A 323 15.30 4.84 -11.03
C LYS A 323 14.97 6.19 -10.37
N GLN A 324 15.15 6.25 -9.05
CA GLN A 324 14.79 7.39 -8.20
C GLN A 324 15.87 7.60 -7.14
N PRO A 325 16.17 8.85 -6.75
CA PRO A 325 17.17 9.15 -5.73
C PRO A 325 16.94 8.39 -4.42
N GLY A 326 18.00 7.81 -3.86
CA GLY A 326 17.98 7.01 -2.64
C GLY A 326 17.52 5.56 -2.82
N LEU A 327 17.19 5.15 -4.06
CA LEU A 327 16.72 3.79 -4.37
C LEU A 327 17.42 3.18 -5.60
N GLU A 328 18.24 3.94 -6.32
CA GLU A 328 18.94 3.51 -7.53
C GLU A 328 19.95 2.38 -7.32
N ASP A 329 20.34 2.12 -6.08
CA ASP A 329 21.22 1.03 -5.68
C ASP A 329 20.45 -0.16 -5.08
N LYS A 330 19.10 -0.15 -5.12
CA LYS A 330 18.25 -1.12 -4.41
C LYS A 330 17.29 -1.84 -5.33
N LEU A 331 16.92 -3.04 -4.90
CA LEU A 331 15.84 -3.84 -5.45
C LEU A 331 14.78 -4.07 -4.38
N ARG A 332 13.52 -3.79 -4.70
CA ARG A 332 12.41 -4.28 -3.88
C ARG A 332 11.94 -5.62 -4.43
N ILE A 333 12.00 -6.63 -3.58
CA ILE A 333 11.71 -8.03 -3.92
C ILE A 333 10.45 -8.42 -3.14
N THR A 334 9.36 -8.68 -3.85
CA THR A 334 8.14 -9.26 -3.25
C THR A 334 8.43 -10.67 -2.75
N ILE A 335 7.83 -11.05 -1.63
CA ILE A 335 7.91 -12.43 -1.13
C ILE A 335 6.95 -13.31 -1.94
N GLY A 336 7.50 -14.25 -2.69
CA GLY A 336 6.76 -15.28 -3.43
C GLY A 336 6.50 -16.53 -2.60
N THR A 337 6.11 -17.62 -3.26
CA THR A 337 6.16 -18.96 -2.65
C THR A 337 7.60 -19.38 -2.37
N ASP A 338 7.80 -20.41 -1.55
CA ASP A 338 9.14 -20.91 -1.25
C ASP A 338 9.88 -21.33 -2.52
N GLU A 339 9.21 -21.93 -3.50
CA GLU A 339 9.78 -22.33 -4.79
C GLU A 339 10.18 -21.11 -5.65
N GLN A 340 9.35 -20.06 -5.66
CA GLN A 340 9.65 -18.82 -6.37
C GLN A 340 10.85 -18.10 -5.75
N ASN A 341 10.90 -18.04 -4.43
CA ASN A 341 12.01 -17.44 -3.68
C ASN A 341 13.30 -18.24 -3.89
N GLN A 342 13.24 -19.57 -3.86
CA GLN A 342 14.38 -20.44 -4.14
C GLN A 342 14.91 -20.26 -5.57
N THR A 343 14.02 -20.19 -6.56
CA THR A 343 14.41 -19.94 -7.97
C THR A 343 15.08 -18.56 -8.12
N LEU A 344 14.60 -17.55 -7.40
CA LEU A 344 15.26 -16.24 -7.35
C LEU A 344 16.67 -16.36 -6.76
N ILE A 345 16.86 -17.04 -5.64
CA ILE A 345 18.16 -17.21 -5.00
C ILE A 345 19.15 -17.95 -5.92
N GLU A 346 18.72 -19.02 -6.58
CA GLU A 346 19.55 -19.74 -7.56
C GLU A 346 19.98 -18.86 -8.74
N ALA A 347 19.06 -18.03 -9.25
CA ALA A 347 19.37 -17.08 -10.28
C ALA A 347 20.40 -16.04 -9.81
N LEU A 348 20.25 -15.52 -8.59
CA LEU A 348 21.20 -14.58 -7.98
C LEU A 348 22.59 -15.18 -7.77
N ILE A 349 22.69 -16.43 -7.27
CA ILE A 349 23.97 -17.15 -7.13
C ILE A 349 24.70 -17.22 -8.48
N SER A 350 23.98 -17.45 -9.57
CA SER A 350 24.59 -17.50 -10.89
C SER A 350 24.97 -16.12 -11.45
N LEU A 351 24.28 -15.04 -11.06
CA LEU A 351 24.51 -13.69 -11.58
C LEU A 351 25.58 -12.92 -10.79
N LEU A 352 25.89 -13.33 -9.57
CA LEU A 352 26.87 -12.71 -8.68
C LEU A 352 28.25 -13.38 -8.71
N LYS A 353 28.41 -14.45 -9.52
CA LYS A 353 29.70 -15.01 -9.89
C LYS A 353 30.31 -14.20 -11.02
#